data_AF-A0A678WE97-F1
#
_entry.id   AF-A0A678WE97-F1
#
_cell.length_a   1.000
_cell.length_b   1.000
_cell.length_c   1.000
_cell.angle_alpha   90.00
_cell.angle_beta   90.00
_cell.angle_gamma   90.00
#
_symmetry.space_group_name_H-M   'P 1'
#
loop_
_entity.id
_entity.type
_entity.pdbx_description
1 polymer ?
#
loop_
_entity_poly.entity_id
_entity_poly.type
_entity_poly.pdbx_seq_one_letter_code
_entity_poly.pdbx_strand_id
1 'polypeptide(L)'
;YDERTSRELEDAFSKGKKSTEMLIAGFLYVADLENMVQYRRNEHGRRRKIKRDIIDIPKKGVAGLRLDCDTNTVNLARESSADGADSTLTPGAAAVQPLASISVRPLPALDGQLVSPSTPSPDASNSLENSFAQLQINGDSMAERSH
;
A
#
# COMPACT_ATOMS: atom_id res chain seq x y z
N TYR A 1 -6.32 5.86 11.85
CA TYR A 1 -4.96 6.09 12.34
C TYR A 1 -4.93 5.86 13.84
N ASP A 2 -3.76 5.73 14.45
CA ASP A 2 -3.60 5.87 15.91
C ASP A 2 -3.87 7.32 16.34
N GLU A 3 -3.99 7.56 17.65
CA GLU A 3 -4.37 8.87 18.21
C GLU A 3 -3.38 9.99 17.82
N ARG A 4 -2.08 9.72 17.94
CA ARG A 4 -1.02 10.70 17.67
C ARG A 4 -1.08 11.16 16.22
N THR A 5 -1.06 10.20 15.28
CA THR A 5 -1.12 10.53 13.84
C THR A 5 -2.45 11.16 13.45
N SER A 6 -3.57 10.78 14.08
CA SER A 6 -4.86 11.42 13.83
C SER A 6 -4.82 12.91 14.20
N ARG A 7 -4.20 13.25 15.33
CA ARG A 7 -4.05 14.65 15.78
C ARG A 7 -3.14 15.46 14.86
N GLU A 8 -2.03 14.88 14.42
CA GLU A 8 -1.10 15.53 13.46
C GLU A 8 -1.80 15.84 12.12
N LEU A 9 -2.60 14.89 11.62
CA LEU A 9 -3.42 15.08 10.41
C LEU A 9 -4.45 16.19 10.58
N GLU A 10 -5.17 16.20 11.71
CA GLU A 10 -6.20 17.19 12.00
C GLU A 10 -5.61 18.60 12.17
N ASP A 11 -4.46 18.72 12.83
CA ASP A 11 -3.75 19.99 13.00
C ASP A 11 -3.26 20.54 11.65
N ALA A 12 -2.68 19.68 10.80
CA ALA A 12 -2.25 20.08 9.47
C ALA A 12 -3.43 20.52 8.59
N PHE A 13 -4.55 19.78 8.64
CA PHE A 13 -5.77 20.13 7.94
C PHE A 13 -6.36 21.46 8.43
N SER A 14 -6.43 21.65 9.76
CA SER A 14 -6.93 22.89 10.38
C SER A 14 -6.07 24.11 10.04
N LYS A 15 -4.77 23.91 9.84
CA LYS A 15 -3.83 24.94 9.40
C LYS A 15 -3.87 25.20 7.89
N GLY A 16 -4.73 24.51 7.13
CA GLY A 16 -4.85 24.68 5.68
C GLY A 16 -3.64 24.17 4.90
N LYS A 17 -2.86 23.23 5.45
CA LYS A 17 -1.74 22.63 4.72
C LYS A 17 -2.27 21.69 3.63
N LYS A 18 -1.61 21.69 2.48
CA LYS A 18 -1.92 20.77 1.36
C LYS A 18 -1.46 19.34 1.62
N SER A 19 -0.36 19.20 2.36
CA SER A 19 0.20 17.91 2.74
C SER A 19 0.90 17.98 4.09
N THR A 20 1.09 16.82 4.71
CA THR A 20 1.88 16.67 5.93
C THR A 20 2.67 15.37 5.88
N GLU A 21 3.85 15.38 6.51
CA GLU A 21 4.67 14.18 6.68
C GLU A 21 4.42 13.54 8.03
N MET A 22 4.49 12.21 8.09
CA MET A 22 4.30 11.43 9.30
C MET A 22 5.19 10.20 9.31
N LEU A 23 5.62 9.79 10.51
CA LEU A 23 6.43 8.59 10.71
C LEU A 23 5.52 7.42 11.12
N ILE A 24 5.49 6.36 10.33
CA ILE A 24 4.70 5.15 10.59
C ILE A 24 5.60 3.94 10.53
N ALA A 25 5.73 3.22 11.65
CA ALA A 25 6.53 2.00 11.77
C ALA A 25 7.96 2.16 11.21
N GLY A 26 8.61 3.29 11.49
CA GLY A 26 9.99 3.56 11.04
C GLY A 26 10.12 4.12 9.61
N PHE A 27 9.02 4.35 8.90
CA PHE A 27 9.04 4.88 7.54
C PHE A 27 8.33 6.24 7.44
N LEU A 28 8.88 7.14 6.61
CA LEU A 28 8.27 8.42 6.30
C LEU A 28 7.17 8.27 5.25
N TYR A 29 5.98 8.75 5.60
CA TYR A 29 4.83 8.85 4.73
C TYR A 29 4.48 10.32 4.50
N VAL A 30 3.97 10.59 3.31
CA VAL A 30 3.31 11.86 2.96
C VAL A 30 1.82 11.59 2.91
N ALA A 31 1.05 12.38 3.66
CA ALA A 31 -0.40 12.49 3.50
C ALA A 31 -0.70 13.75 2.69
N ASP A 32 -1.23 13.53 1.50
CA ASP A 32 -1.76 14.56 0.61
C ASP A 32 -3.24 14.77 0.96
N LEU A 33 -3.51 15.93 1.55
CA LEU A 33 -4.82 16.31 2.08
C LEU A 33 -5.71 16.90 0.97
N GLU A 34 -5.16 17.32 -0.17
CA GLU A 34 -5.94 17.76 -1.32
C GLU A 34 -6.53 16.56 -2.06
N ASN A 35 -5.69 15.57 -2.36
CA ASN A 35 -6.10 14.36 -3.06
C ASN A 35 -6.63 13.25 -2.14
N MET A 36 -6.61 13.47 -0.82
CA MET A 36 -7.04 12.52 0.21
C MET A 36 -6.37 11.15 0.05
N VAL A 37 -5.04 11.16 -0.01
CA VAL A 37 -4.21 9.96 -0.21
C VAL A 37 -2.94 10.00 0.62
N GLN A 38 -2.50 8.85 1.11
CA GLN A 38 -1.17 8.67 1.71
C GLN A 38 -0.28 7.78 0.85
N TYR A 39 1.01 8.05 0.87
CA TYR A 39 2.04 7.26 0.20
C TYR A 39 3.39 7.37 0.92
N ARG A 40 4.29 6.41 0.67
CA ARG A 40 5.63 6.41 1.26
C ARG A 40 6.50 7.44 0.52
N ARG A 41 7.27 8.27 1.24
CA ARG A 41 7.97 9.43 0.67
C ARG A 41 9.02 9.06 -0.39
N ASN A 42 9.81 8.03 -0.13
CA ASN A 42 11.01 7.69 -0.91
C ASN A 42 10.80 6.54 -1.89
N GLU A 43 9.59 6.03 -2.03
CA GLU A 43 9.32 4.83 -2.80
C GLU A 43 7.99 4.98 -3.55
N HIS A 44 7.95 4.54 -4.81
CA HIS A 44 6.71 4.37 -5.57
C HIS A 44 5.96 3.12 -5.09
N GLY A 45 5.58 3.15 -3.82
CA GLY A 45 4.83 2.08 -3.17
C GLY A 45 3.33 2.26 -3.31
N ARG A 46 2.60 1.53 -2.45
CA ARG A 46 1.15 1.56 -2.41
C ARG A 46 0.62 2.93 -1.96
N ARG A 47 -0.24 3.53 -2.79
CA ARG A 47 -1.07 4.68 -2.43
C ARG A 47 -2.35 4.20 -1.75
N ARG A 48 -2.70 4.77 -0.59
CA ARG A 48 -3.92 4.43 0.15
C ARG A 48 -4.79 5.67 0.30
N LYS A 49 -6.08 5.58 -0.01
CA LYS A 49 -7.03 6.67 0.24
C LYS A 49 -7.18 6.89 1.74
N ILE A 50 -7.35 8.15 2.13
CA ILE A 50 -7.56 8.58 3.52
C ILE A 50 -8.88 9.35 3.58
N LYS A 51 -9.53 9.37 4.74
CA LYS A 51 -10.80 10.08 4.93
C LYS A 51 -10.87 10.63 6.35
N ARG A 52 -11.41 11.84 6.48
CA ARG A 52 -11.85 12.44 7.76
C ARG A 52 -13.32 12.10 7.95
N ASP A 53 -13.65 11.46 9.06
CA ASP A 53 -15.00 10.95 9.30
C ASP A 53 -15.32 10.88 10.81
N ILE A 54 -16.59 10.63 11.14
CA ILE A 54 -16.99 10.41 12.54
C ILE A 54 -16.38 9.11 13.10
N ILE A 55 -16.16 9.08 14.41
CA ILE A 55 -15.39 8.00 15.07
C ILE A 55 -16.14 6.65 15.02
N ASP A 56 -17.46 6.66 15.08
CA ASP A 56 -18.32 5.48 15.24
C ASP A 56 -18.62 4.72 13.92
N ILE A 57 -17.86 5.00 12.87
CA ILE A 57 -18.04 4.27 11.61
C ILE A 57 -17.42 2.88 11.70
N PRO A 58 -18.09 1.84 11.15
CA PRO A 58 -17.53 0.50 11.06
C PRO A 58 -16.15 0.51 10.41
N LYS A 59 -15.15 0.02 11.14
CA LYS A 59 -13.75 0.00 10.71
C LYS A 59 -13.10 -1.32 11.10
N LYS A 60 -12.15 -1.77 10.27
CA LYS A 60 -11.43 -3.04 10.48
C LYS A 60 -10.60 -3.06 11.77
N GLY A 61 -10.17 -1.90 12.23
CA GLY A 61 -9.18 -1.79 13.29
C GLY A 61 -8.55 -0.42 13.40
N VAL A 62 -7.60 -0.30 14.32
CA VAL A 62 -6.80 0.91 14.56
C VAL A 62 -5.33 0.57 14.37
N ALA A 63 -4.65 1.29 13.47
CA ALA A 63 -3.21 1.13 13.19
C ALA A 63 -2.74 -0.32 12.92
N GLY A 64 -3.60 -1.15 12.36
CA GLY A 64 -3.29 -2.56 12.05
C GLY A 64 -3.78 -3.57 13.10
N LEU A 65 -4.16 -3.11 14.30
CA LEU A 65 -4.81 -3.94 15.32
C LEU A 65 -6.31 -4.08 15.00
N ARG A 66 -6.82 -5.31 14.97
CA ARG A 66 -8.22 -5.58 14.66
C ARG A 66 -9.13 -5.37 15.88
N LEU A 67 -10.41 -5.08 15.62
CA LEU A 67 -11.45 -4.85 16.65
C LEU A 67 -12.22 -6.13 17.03
N ASP A 68 -11.77 -7.29 16.55
CA ASP A 68 -12.43 -8.59 16.68
C ASP A 68 -12.51 -9.04 18.16
N CYS A 69 -13.63 -8.72 18.79
CA CYS A 69 -14.35 -9.46 19.84
C CYS A 69 -13.58 -10.32 20.86
N ASP A 70 -12.74 -9.72 21.71
CA ASP A 70 -12.50 -10.29 23.05
C ASP A 70 -13.61 -9.79 24.01
N THR A 71 -14.85 -10.20 23.75
CA THR A 71 -15.84 -10.36 24.85
C THR A 71 -15.52 -11.63 25.63
N ASN A 72 -14.25 -11.82 25.96
CA ASN A 72 -13.83 -12.73 27.00
C ASN A 72 -12.77 -12.01 27.83
N THR A 73 -13.24 -11.08 28.65
CA THR A 73 -12.50 -10.52 29.79
C THR A 73 -12.15 -11.64 30.77
N VAL A 74 -11.08 -12.39 30.51
CA VAL A 74 -10.11 -12.88 31.51
C VAL A 74 -9.01 -13.65 30.78
N ASN A 75 -7.84 -13.01 30.65
CA ASN A 75 -6.57 -13.59 31.08
C ASN A 75 -5.46 -12.55 30.86
N LEU A 76 -5.48 -11.50 31.69
CA LEU A 76 -4.28 -10.78 32.11
C LEU A 76 -3.49 -11.64 33.12
N ALA A 77 -3.30 -12.91 32.77
CA ALA A 77 -2.57 -13.93 33.51
C ALA A 77 -2.02 -14.91 32.46
N ARG A 78 -0.98 -14.49 31.75
CA ARG A 78 0.05 -15.45 31.32
C ARG A 78 1.29 -15.14 32.12
N GLU A 79 1.19 -15.61 33.36
CA GLU A 79 2.28 -16.20 34.09
C GLU A 79 3.40 -16.77 33.20
N SER A 80 4.61 -16.50 33.67
CA SER A 80 5.81 -17.27 33.38
C SER A 80 5.56 -18.75 33.63
N SER A 81 5.63 -19.57 32.58
CA SER A 81 5.98 -21.00 32.68
C SER A 81 6.63 -21.45 31.37
N ALA A 82 7.95 -21.63 31.42
CA ALA A 82 8.63 -22.53 30.52
C ALA A 82 8.26 -23.96 30.94
N ASP A 83 7.66 -24.75 30.06
CA ASP A 83 7.87 -26.19 30.08
C ASP A 83 7.60 -26.79 28.71
N GLY A 84 8.55 -27.61 28.25
CA GLY A 84 8.44 -28.39 27.03
C GLY A 84 8.04 -29.81 27.39
N ALA A 85 7.02 -30.34 26.74
CA ALA A 85 6.81 -31.78 26.68
C ALA A 85 6.10 -32.16 25.39
N ASP A 86 6.84 -32.89 24.55
CA ASP A 86 6.31 -33.73 23.47
C ASP A 86 5.31 -34.74 24.05
N SER A 87 4.19 -34.91 23.37
CA SER A 87 3.32 -36.07 23.53
C SER A 87 2.64 -36.33 22.19
N THR A 88 3.39 -37.01 21.33
CA THR A 88 2.82 -38.01 20.42
C THR A 88 1.71 -38.80 21.13
N LEU A 89 0.56 -38.97 20.48
CA LEU A 89 -0.24 -40.20 20.45
C LEU A 89 -1.42 -40.05 19.48
N THR A 90 -1.34 -40.82 18.41
CA THR A 90 -2.40 -41.22 17.48
C THR A 90 -3.53 -41.97 18.21
N PRO A 91 -4.76 -41.97 17.65
CA PRO A 91 -5.27 -43.26 17.17
C PRO A 91 -6.13 -43.18 15.88
N GLY A 92 -5.72 -44.01 14.91
CA GLY A 92 -6.53 -45.04 14.26
C GLY A 92 -7.99 -44.78 13.87
N ALA A 93 -8.18 -44.67 12.54
CA ALA A 93 -9.14 -45.40 11.71
C ALA A 93 -10.65 -45.40 12.06
N ALA A 94 -11.45 -44.73 11.23
CA ALA A 94 -12.64 -45.32 10.61
C ALA A 94 -13.08 -44.51 9.38
N ALA A 95 -13.42 -45.24 8.32
CA ALA A 95 -13.83 -44.75 7.02
C ALA A 95 -15.25 -44.16 7.00
N VAL A 96 -15.61 -43.66 5.81
CA VAL A 96 -16.96 -43.48 5.23
C VAL A 96 -17.52 -42.04 5.19
N GLN A 97 -17.28 -41.40 4.03
CA GLN A 97 -18.09 -40.48 3.19
C GLN A 97 -19.07 -39.44 3.81
N PRO A 98 -19.19 -38.26 3.16
CA PRO A 98 -20.38 -38.07 2.31
C PRO A 98 -20.16 -37.34 0.96
N LEU A 99 -20.81 -37.91 -0.05
CA LEU A 99 -21.57 -37.35 -1.18
C LEU A 99 -21.41 -35.87 -1.61
N ALA A 100 -20.92 -35.72 -2.84
CA ALA A 100 -21.27 -34.79 -3.94
C ALA A 100 -21.71 -33.34 -3.67
N SER A 101 -20.98 -32.39 -4.28
CA SER A 101 -21.53 -31.30 -5.12
C SER A 101 -20.40 -30.58 -5.88
N ILE A 102 -20.01 -31.12 -7.03
CA ILE A 102 -19.19 -30.39 -8.02
C ILE A 102 -20.13 -29.64 -8.95
N SER A 103 -20.12 -28.31 -8.87
CA SER A 103 -20.82 -27.44 -9.81
C SER A 103 -20.12 -27.53 -11.18
N VAL A 104 -20.81 -28.15 -12.13
CA VAL A 104 -20.41 -28.32 -13.53
C VAL A 104 -20.49 -26.96 -14.23
N ARG A 105 -19.34 -26.37 -14.58
CA ARG A 105 -19.29 -25.23 -15.50
C ARG A 105 -19.12 -25.76 -16.94
N PRO A 106 -20.03 -25.51 -17.88
CA PRO A 106 -19.86 -25.96 -19.26
C PRO A 106 -18.73 -25.19 -19.95
N LEU A 107 -17.84 -25.92 -20.60
CA LEU A 107 -16.87 -25.41 -21.58
C LEU A 107 -17.58 -25.13 -22.91
N PRO A 108 -17.39 -23.97 -23.55
CA PRO A 108 -17.59 -23.83 -24.98
C PRO A 108 -16.29 -24.22 -25.71
N ALA A 109 -16.40 -25.20 -26.60
CA ALA A 109 -15.35 -25.59 -27.52
C ALA A 109 -15.18 -24.56 -28.64
N LEU A 110 -13.91 -24.16 -28.85
CA LEU A 110 -13.18 -24.04 -30.10
C LEU A 110 -13.92 -23.53 -31.36
N ASP A 111 -13.64 -22.29 -31.76
CA ASP A 111 -13.53 -21.91 -33.18
C ASP A 111 -12.65 -20.66 -33.31
N GLY A 112 -11.81 -20.60 -34.36
CA GLY A 112 -11.34 -19.33 -34.92
C GLY A 112 -9.95 -18.81 -34.54
N GLN A 113 -8.97 -19.23 -35.33
CA GLN A 113 -8.02 -18.34 -36.04
C GLN A 113 -6.86 -17.65 -35.28
N LEU A 114 -5.66 -18.13 -35.61
CA LEU A 114 -4.37 -17.47 -35.43
C LEU A 114 -4.35 -16.09 -36.12
N VAL A 115 -4.12 -15.02 -35.36
CA VAL A 115 -3.44 -13.81 -35.84
C VAL A 115 -2.49 -13.33 -34.74
N SER A 116 -1.21 -13.24 -35.12
CA SER A 116 -0.08 -12.79 -34.33
C SER A 116 -0.27 -11.39 -33.72
N PRO A 117 0.21 -11.12 -32.49
CA PRO A 117 0.46 -9.75 -32.07
C PRO A 117 1.78 -9.26 -32.67
N SER A 118 1.67 -8.30 -33.59
CA SER A 118 2.80 -7.51 -34.09
C SER A 118 3.54 -6.84 -32.92
N THR A 119 4.86 -6.98 -32.94
CA THR A 119 5.84 -6.29 -32.11
C THR A 119 5.68 -4.76 -32.18
N PRO A 120 5.67 -4.01 -31.06
CA PRO A 120 5.94 -2.58 -31.10
C PRO A 120 7.46 -2.34 -31.27
N SER A 121 7.78 -1.63 -32.34
CA SER A 121 9.11 -1.15 -32.72
C SER A 121 9.73 -0.21 -31.66
N PRO A 122 11.06 -0.24 -31.42
CA PRO A 122 11.74 0.67 -30.52
C PRO A 122 12.16 1.94 -31.28
N ASP A 123 11.31 2.97 -31.30
CA ASP A 123 11.70 4.25 -31.92
C ASP A 123 11.15 5.49 -31.21
N ALA A 124 10.97 5.41 -29.89
CA ALA A 124 10.52 6.53 -29.06
C ALA A 124 11.65 7.16 -28.21
N SER A 125 12.92 6.93 -28.57
CA SER A 125 14.07 7.43 -27.77
C SER A 125 14.68 8.74 -28.29
N ASN A 126 14.36 9.18 -29.51
CA ASN A 126 15.02 10.35 -30.12
C ASN A 126 14.34 11.70 -29.84
N SER A 127 13.22 11.74 -29.12
CA SER A 127 12.46 12.99 -28.89
C SER A 127 12.91 13.79 -27.66
N LEU A 128 13.68 13.19 -26.73
CA LEU A 128 14.10 13.87 -25.49
C LEU A 128 15.46 14.58 -25.62
N GLU A 129 16.33 14.11 -26.51
CA GLU A 129 17.67 14.70 -26.69
C GLU A 129 17.62 16.08 -27.36
N ASN A 130 16.67 16.29 -28.26
CA ASN A 130 16.50 17.58 -28.96
C ASN A 130 16.02 18.72 -28.03
N SER A 131 15.41 18.42 -26.88
CA SER A 131 15.02 19.47 -25.92
C SER A 131 16.18 20.04 -25.11
N PHE A 132 17.32 19.34 -25.00
CA PHE A 132 18.48 19.84 -24.26
C PHE A 132 19.39 20.73 -25.10
N ALA A 133 19.40 20.57 -26.43
CA ALA A 133 20.22 21.39 -27.33
C ALA A 133 19.72 22.86 -27.48
N GLN A 134 18.47 23.15 -27.07
CA GLN A 134 17.83 24.46 -27.26
C GLN A 134 18.08 25.44 -26.09
N LEU A 135 18.86 25.06 -25.08
CA LEU A 135 19.32 25.98 -24.02
C LEU A 135 20.73 26.50 -24.34
N GLN A 136 20.89 27.13 -25.51
CA GLN A 136 22.03 28.01 -25.74
C GLN A 136 21.84 29.25 -24.87
N ILE A 137 22.47 29.24 -23.70
CA ILE A 137 22.66 30.44 -22.88
C ILE A 137 23.62 31.31 -23.68
N ASN A 138 23.11 32.39 -24.28
CA ASN A 138 23.94 33.44 -24.86
C ASN A 138 24.89 33.96 -23.77
N GLY A 139 26.16 33.60 -23.88
CA GLY A 139 27.24 34.19 -23.08
C GLY A 139 27.48 35.61 -23.56
N ASP A 140 26.68 36.56 -23.07
CA ASP A 140 26.93 37.98 -23.25
C ASP A 140 28.19 38.38 -22.46
N SER A 141 29.24 38.66 -23.23
CA SER A 141 30.17 39.77 -23.10
C SER A 141 30.15 40.56 -21.78
N MET A 142 31.26 40.54 -21.05
CA MET A 142 31.86 41.76 -20.49
C MET A 142 33.38 41.60 -20.46
N ALA A 143 34.02 42.16 -21.49
CA ALA A 143 35.42 42.51 -21.45
C ALA A 143 35.64 43.71 -20.50
N GLU A 144 36.78 43.67 -19.80
CA GLU A 144 37.64 44.82 -19.47
C GLU A 144 37.10 45.89 -18.50
N ARG A 145 37.62 45.88 -17.25
CA ARG A 145 38.08 47.11 -16.57
C ARG A 145 39.03 46.87 -15.39
N SER A 146 40.28 47.33 -15.57
CA SER A 146 41.18 47.98 -14.60
C SER A 146 41.66 47.22 -13.35
N HIS A 147 42.97 46.93 -13.31
CA HIS A 147 43.90 47.47 -12.31
C HIS A 147 45.35 47.44 -12.86
#